data_AF-A0A1X6ZP91-F1
#
_entry.id   AF-A0A1X6ZP91-F1
#
_cell.length_a   1.000
_cell.length_b   1.000
_cell.length_c   1.000
_cell.angle_alpha   90.00
_cell.angle_beta   90.00
_cell.angle_gamma   90.00
#
_symmetry.space_group_name_H-M   'P 1'
#
loop_
_entity.id
_entity.type
_entity.pdbx_description
1 polymer ?
#
loop_
_entity_poly.entity_id
_entity_poly.type
_entity_poly.pdbx_seq_one_letter_code
_entity_poly.pdbx_strand_id
1 'polypeptide(L)'
;MADDLRDALLDADTLGKPVGQDDLYGRPNAVTEFGVLGATDRLKDILAGAISSIPSCEGEAQLAQMVQMQAERIMPVLPARMRA
;
A
#
# COMPACT_ATOMS: atom_id res chain seq x y z
N MET A 1 0.81 -2.67 -6.56
CA MET A 1 -0.24 -2.47 -5.52
C MET A 1 -0.05 -1.22 -4.68
N ALA A 2 0.98 -1.13 -3.83
CA ALA A 2 1.19 0.08 -3.04
C ALA A 2 1.54 1.30 -3.91
N ASP A 3 2.32 1.11 -4.99
CA ASP A 3 2.57 2.14 -6.00
C ASP A 3 1.26 2.54 -6.70
N ASP A 4 0.42 1.57 -7.09
CA ASP A 4 -0.88 1.81 -7.73
C ASP A 4 -1.78 2.72 -6.89
N LEU A 5 -1.85 2.49 -5.57
CA LEU A 5 -2.58 3.36 -4.64
C LEU A 5 -1.96 4.76 -4.53
N ARG A 6 -0.62 4.83 -4.49
CA ARG A 6 0.09 6.11 -4.42
C ARG A 6 -0.10 6.93 -5.70
N ASP A 7 -0.03 6.31 -6.86
CA ASP A 7 -0.26 6.92 -8.18
C ASP A 7 -1.71 7.44 -8.33
N ALA A 8 -2.67 6.75 -7.71
CA ALA A 8 -4.08 7.17 -7.71
C ALA A 8 -4.43 8.24 -6.67
N LEU A 9 -3.70 8.31 -5.55
CA LEU A 9 -4.07 9.15 -4.39
C LEU A 9 -3.21 10.39 -4.20
N LEU A 10 -1.98 10.38 -4.67
CA LEU A 10 -1.01 11.46 -4.46
C LEU A 10 -0.79 12.25 -5.75
N ASP A 11 -0.41 13.52 -5.62
CA ASP A 11 -0.07 14.36 -6.75
C ASP A 11 1.37 14.14 -7.24
N ALA A 12 1.66 14.68 -8.42
CA ALA A 12 2.97 14.54 -9.06
C ALA A 12 4.10 15.16 -8.22
N ASP A 13 3.81 16.25 -7.51
CA ASP A 13 4.77 16.94 -6.65
C ASP A 13 5.15 16.08 -5.44
N THR A 14 4.17 15.41 -4.83
CA THR A 14 4.38 14.47 -3.71
C THR A 14 5.13 13.21 -4.16
N LEU A 15 4.89 12.74 -5.38
CA LEU A 15 5.53 11.53 -5.91
C LEU A 15 6.89 11.79 -6.57
N GLY A 16 7.19 13.04 -6.95
CA GLY A 16 8.39 13.38 -7.72
C GLY A 16 8.42 12.79 -9.13
N LYS A 17 7.28 12.31 -9.63
CA LYS A 17 7.08 11.73 -10.97
C LYS A 17 5.68 12.09 -11.50
N PRO A 18 5.45 12.07 -12.83
CA PRO A 18 4.10 12.19 -13.37
C PRO A 18 3.17 11.10 -12.81
N VAL A 19 1.90 11.44 -12.55
CA VAL A 19 0.86 10.51 -12.09
C VAL A 19 0.18 9.81 -13.27
N GLY A 20 -0.52 8.70 -13.02
CA GLY A 20 -1.32 7.98 -14.01
C GLY A 20 -0.48 7.28 -15.07
N GLN A 21 0.78 6.98 -14.75
CA GLN A 21 1.69 6.34 -15.71
C GLN A 21 1.32 4.88 -15.94
N ASP A 22 0.77 4.19 -14.93
CA ASP A 22 0.37 2.80 -15.07
C ASP A 22 -0.77 2.64 -16.07
N ASP A 23 -1.78 3.52 -16.01
CA ASP A 23 -2.87 3.55 -16.97
C ASP A 23 -2.37 3.92 -18.37
N LEU A 24 -1.45 4.89 -18.48
CA LEU A 24 -0.87 5.31 -19.75
C LEU A 24 -0.12 4.16 -20.46
N TYR A 25 0.56 3.31 -19.72
CA TYR A 25 1.33 2.18 -20.25
C TYR A 25 0.57 0.85 -20.22
N GLY A 26 -0.72 0.84 -19.83
CA GLY A 26 -1.53 -0.38 -19.74
C GLY A 26 -0.97 -1.41 -18.76
N ARG A 27 -0.31 -0.96 -17.68
CA ARG A 27 0.24 -1.84 -16.65
C ARG A 27 -0.88 -2.36 -15.75
N PRO A 28 -0.77 -3.59 -15.23
CA PRO A 28 -1.71 -4.08 -14.22
C PRO A 28 -1.76 -3.13 -13.02
N ASN A 29 -2.97 -2.73 -12.61
CA ASN A 29 -3.19 -1.74 -11.56
C ASN A 29 -4.31 -2.20 -10.62
N ALA A 30 -3.99 -2.34 -9.33
CA ALA A 30 -4.93 -2.83 -8.33
C ALA A 30 -6.06 -1.85 -8.00
N VAL A 31 -5.85 -0.54 -8.17
CA VAL A 31 -6.91 0.46 -8.00
C VAL A 31 -7.93 0.34 -9.13
N THR A 32 -7.48 0.08 -10.36
CA THR A 32 -8.36 -0.18 -11.50
C THR A 32 -9.15 -1.49 -11.33
N GLU A 33 -8.53 -2.51 -10.72
CA GLU A 33 -9.17 -3.82 -10.51
C GLU A 33 -10.14 -3.85 -9.30
N PHE A 34 -9.76 -3.25 -8.16
CA PHE A 34 -10.48 -3.38 -6.89
C PHE A 34 -11.09 -2.06 -6.36
N GLY A 35 -10.86 -0.94 -7.06
CA GLY A 35 -11.10 0.40 -6.52
C GLY A 35 -10.12 0.77 -5.42
N VAL A 36 -10.13 2.05 -5.00
CA VAL A 36 -9.22 2.57 -3.96
C VAL A 36 -9.39 1.84 -2.63
N LEU A 37 -10.63 1.64 -2.18
CA LEU A 37 -10.91 0.98 -0.90
C LEU A 37 -10.53 -0.49 -0.93
N GLY A 38 -10.94 -1.22 -1.98
CA GLY A 38 -10.59 -2.64 -2.13
C GLY A 38 -9.09 -2.87 -2.26
N ALA A 39 -8.38 -2.02 -3.01
CA ALA A 39 -6.93 -2.07 -3.08
C ALA A 39 -6.27 -1.74 -1.73
N THR A 40 -6.83 -0.80 -0.96
CA THR A 40 -6.33 -0.47 0.38
C THR A 40 -6.48 -1.64 1.35
N ASP A 41 -7.65 -2.26 1.38
CA ASP A 41 -7.91 -3.39 2.29
C ASP A 41 -7.10 -4.63 1.91
N ARG A 42 -6.98 -4.91 0.60
CA ARG A 42 -6.08 -5.96 0.12
C ARG A 42 -4.62 -5.71 0.52
N LEU A 43 -4.18 -4.45 0.58
CA LEU A 43 -2.81 -4.12 0.98
C LEU A 43 -2.62 -4.42 2.46
N LYS A 44 -3.60 -4.06 3.30
CA LYS A 44 -3.60 -4.37 4.74
C LYS A 44 -3.55 -5.88 4.95
N ASP A 45 -4.34 -6.66 4.23
CA ASP A 45 -4.37 -8.12 4.35
C ASP A 45 -3.02 -8.76 3.99
N ILE A 46 -2.38 -8.29 2.91
CA ILE A 46 -1.04 -8.76 2.50
C ILE A 46 -0.01 -8.44 3.59
N LEU A 47 -0.04 -7.23 4.15
CA LEU A 47 0.89 -6.81 5.20
C LEU A 47 0.68 -7.60 6.50
N ALA A 48 -0.58 -7.81 6.90
CA ALA A 48 -0.93 -8.65 8.04
C ALA A 48 -0.48 -10.10 7.84
N GLY A 49 -0.67 -10.66 6.64
CA GLY A 49 -0.17 -11.98 6.27
C GLY A 49 1.36 -12.07 6.33
N ALA A 50 2.07 -11.02 5.88
CA ALA A 50 3.53 -10.97 5.95
C ALA A 50 4.02 -10.97 7.41
N ILE A 51 3.43 -10.18 8.29
CA ILE A 51 3.76 -10.17 9.73
C ILE A 51 3.46 -11.54 10.34
N SER A 52 2.32 -12.14 10.01
CA SER A 52 1.91 -13.45 10.51
C SER A 52 2.79 -14.60 10.01
N SER A 53 3.55 -14.38 8.93
CA SER A 53 4.48 -15.37 8.37
C SER A 53 5.84 -15.39 9.06
N ILE A 54 6.11 -14.46 9.99
CA ILE A 54 7.37 -14.42 10.74
C ILE A 54 7.45 -15.65 11.65
N PRO A 55 8.51 -16.47 11.54
CA PRO A 55 8.62 -17.69 12.34
C PRO A 55 8.94 -17.37 13.80
N SER A 56 8.42 -18.20 14.70
CA SER A 56 8.70 -18.06 16.13
C SER A 56 10.17 -18.27 16.45
N CYS A 57 10.79 -17.21 16.95
CA CYS A 57 12.17 -17.19 17.43
C CYS A 57 12.38 -15.96 18.33
N GLU A 58 13.55 -15.87 18.96
CA GLU A 58 13.91 -14.75 19.84
C GLU A 58 13.74 -13.36 19.18
N GLY A 59 13.92 -13.28 17.85
CA GLY A 59 13.81 -12.04 17.09
C GLY A 59 12.41 -11.73 16.53
N GLU A 60 11.41 -12.59 16.72
CA GLU A 60 10.07 -12.48 16.11
C GLU A 60 9.44 -11.10 16.37
N ALA A 61 9.35 -10.71 17.64
CA ALA A 61 8.70 -9.46 18.05
C ALA A 61 9.39 -8.22 17.47
N GLN A 62 10.74 -8.22 17.43
CA GLN A 62 11.50 -7.11 16.87
C GLN A 62 11.30 -6.98 15.36
N LEU A 63 11.33 -8.11 14.65
CA LEU A 63 11.09 -8.12 13.20
C LEU A 63 9.65 -7.71 12.89
N ALA A 64 8.66 -8.23 13.61
CA ALA A 64 7.25 -7.86 13.45
C ALA A 64 7.04 -6.35 13.66
N GLN A 65 7.65 -5.77 14.69
CA GLN A 65 7.60 -4.33 14.93
C GLN A 65 8.25 -3.53 13.78
N MET A 66 9.41 -3.98 13.28
CA MET A 66 10.07 -3.32 12.15
C MET A 66 9.20 -3.36 10.88
N VAL A 67 8.60 -4.51 10.59
CA VAL A 67 7.69 -4.67 9.44
C VAL A 67 6.46 -3.78 9.60
N GLN A 68 5.85 -3.72 10.79
CA GLN A 68 4.72 -2.85 11.09
C GLN A 68 5.06 -1.37 10.84
N MET A 69 6.24 -0.90 11.29
CA MET A 69 6.68 0.47 11.02
C MET A 69 6.87 0.74 9.53
N GLN A 70 7.35 -0.23 8.75
CA GLN A 70 7.45 -0.06 7.29
C GLN A 70 6.09 -0.09 6.61
N ALA A 71 5.18 -0.94 7.06
CA ALA A 71 3.80 -1.02 6.58
C ALA A 71 3.11 0.36 6.72
N GLU A 72 3.21 0.99 7.88
CA GLU A 72 2.64 2.32 8.15
C GLU A 72 3.21 3.41 7.22
N ARG A 73 4.48 3.31 6.84
CA ARG A 73 5.12 4.27 5.92
C ARG A 73 4.71 4.07 4.45
N ILE A 74 4.37 2.84 4.07
CA ILE A 74 3.99 2.48 2.70
C ILE A 74 2.51 2.77 2.44
N MET A 75 1.67 2.61 3.46
CA MET A 75 0.22 2.83 3.35
C MET A 75 -0.09 4.30 3.04
N PRO A 76 -0.76 4.60 1.91
CA PRO A 76 -1.16 5.96 1.63
C PRO A 76 -2.28 6.39 2.59
N VAL A 77 -2.19 7.62 3.08
CA VAL A 77 -3.25 8.20 3.91
C VAL A 77 -4.46 8.49 3.02
N LEU A 78 -5.55 7.74 3.23
CA LEU A 78 -6.79 8.00 2.50
C LEU A 78 -7.28 9.43 2.78
N PRO A 79 -7.56 10.24 1.75
CA PRO A 79 -8.20 11.54 1.91
C PRO A 79 -9.51 11.41 2.68
N ALA A 80 -9.86 12.41 3.50
CA ALA A 80 -11.07 12.35 4.34
C ALA A 80 -12.35 12.06 3.53
N ARG A 81 -12.46 12.59 2.32
CA ARG A 81 -13.57 12.35 1.38
C ARG A 81 -13.73 10.90 0.90
N MET A 82 -12.73 10.06 1.10
CA MET A 82 -12.70 8.64 0.71
C MET A 82 -12.85 7.70 1.91
N ARG A 83 -12.94 8.22 3.14
CA ARG A 83 -13.22 7.44 4.35
C ARG A 83 -14.74 7.40 4.53
N ALA A 84 -15.39 6.42 3.91
CA ALA A 84 -16.82 6.15 4.08
C ALA A 84 -17.05 5.08 5.16
#